data_AF-K1U4Z5-F1
#
_entry.id   AF-K1U4Z5-F1
#
_cell.length_a   1.000
_cell.length_b   1.000
_cell.length_c   1.000
_cell.angle_alpha   90.00
_cell.angle_beta   90.00
_cell.angle_gamma   90.00
#
_symmetry.space_group_name_H-M   'P 1'
#
loop_
_entity.id
_entity.type
_entity.pdbx_description
1 polymer ?
#
loop_
_entity_poly.entity_id
_entity_poly.type
_entity_poly.pdbx_seq_one_letter_code
_entity_poly.pdbx_strand_id
1 'polypeptide(L)' 'MSSMFDKEVNRRGTGSMKWNVGEHELPMWVADMDFETAPAVTKAIMDRAVQGI' A
#
# COMPACT_ATOMS: atom_id res chain seq x y z
N MET A 1 -22.27 1.27 5.12
CA MET A 1 -21.12 0.72 5.86
C MET A 1 -19.90 0.99 5.00
N SER A 2 -18.85 1.64 5.52
CA SER A 2 -17.62 1.89 4.76
C SER A 2 -16.69 0.69 4.95
N SER A 3 -16.24 0.10 3.84
CA SER A 3 -15.24 -0.96 3.84
C SER A 3 -13.82 -0.37 3.84
N MET A 4 -12.83 -1.10 4.34
CA MET A 4 -11.42 -0.72 4.21
C MET A 4 -10.95 -0.70 2.74
N PHE A 5 -11.69 -1.38 1.86
CA PHE A 5 -11.43 -1.42 0.42
C PHE A 5 -11.97 -0.19 -0.34
N ASP A 6 -12.78 0.66 0.30
CA ASP A 6 -13.33 1.87 -0.34
C ASP A 6 -12.39 3.08 -0.20
N LYS A 7 -11.37 2.96 0.66
CA LYS A 7 -10.43 4.05 0.92
C LYS A 7 -9.39 4.12 -0.19
N GLU A 8 -9.29 5.28 -0.84
CA GLU A 8 -8.21 5.56 -1.77
C GLU A 8 -6.85 5.67 -1.06
N VAL A 9 -5.86 4.95 -1.58
CA VAL A 9 -4.48 4.98 -1.09
C VAL A 9 -3.57 5.52 -2.19
N ASN A 10 -2.95 6.68 -1.97
CA ASN A 10 -1.98 7.23 -2.92
C ASN A 10 -0.65 6.47 -2.78
N ARG A 11 -0.29 5.73 -3.83
CA ARG A 11 0.94 4.93 -3.89
C ARG A 11 2.02 5.53 -4.80
N ARG A 12 1.81 6.71 -5.39
CA ARG A 12 2.84 7.41 -6.17
C ARG A 12 3.96 7.93 -5.26
N GLY A 13 5.20 7.87 -5.73
CA GLY A 13 6.37 8.30 -4.95
C GLY A 13 6.77 7.37 -3.79
N THR A 14 6.10 6.22 -3.64
CA THR A 14 6.40 5.23 -2.57
C THR A 14 7.42 4.16 -2.97
N GLY A 15 7.97 4.23 -4.19
CA GLY A 15 8.79 3.16 -4.78
C GLY A 15 7.99 1.97 -5.33
N SER A 16 6.66 2.10 -5.47
CA SER A 16 5.81 1.07 -6.07
C SER A 16 6.07 0.87 -7.56
N MET A 17 6.40 -0.35 -7.97
CA MET A 17 6.55 -0.71 -9.39
C MET A 17 5.23 -0.57 -10.17
N LYS A 18 4.09 -0.88 -9.53
CA LYS A 18 2.76 -0.72 -10.14
C LYS A 18 2.48 0.72 -10.54
N TRP A 19 2.85 1.67 -9.68
CA TRP A 19 2.63 3.11 -9.87
C TRP A 19 3.81 3.85 -10.49
N ASN A 20 4.85 3.13 -10.93
CA ASN A 20 5.96 3.70 -11.68
C ASN A 20 5.59 3.87 -13.16
N VAL A 21 4.60 4.73 -13.41
CA VAL A 21 3.97 5.02 -14.71
C VAL A 21 3.79 6.53 -14.89
N GLY A 22 3.49 6.98 -16.12
CA GLY A 22 3.30 8.39 -16.44
C GLY A 22 2.22 9.12 -15.63
N GLU A 23 2.20 10.46 -15.68
CA GLU A 23 1.28 11.32 -14.89
C GLU A 23 -0.21 11.10 -15.18
N HIS A 24 -0.55 10.53 -16.34
CA HIS A 24 -1.94 10.29 -16.76
C HIS A 24 -2.23 8.82 -17.07
N GLU A 25 -1.41 7.92 -16.53
CA GLU A 25 -1.58 6.48 -16.69
C GLU A 25 -2.25 5.85 -15.47
N LEU A 26 -3.23 4.98 -15.72
CA LEU A 26 -3.90 4.17 -14.69
C LEU A 26 -3.37 2.72 -14.75
N PRO A 27 -2.49 2.31 -13.83
CA PRO A 27 -1.87 1.00 -13.88
C PRO A 27 -2.81 -0.10 -13.37
N MET A 28 -3.07 -1.11 -14.21
CA MET A 28 -3.94 -2.26 -13.88
C MET A 28 -3.27 -3.63 -14.13
N TRP A 29 -1.94 -3.66 -14.25
CA TRP A 29 -1.21 -4.83 -14.78
C TRP A 29 -0.43 -5.61 -13.73
N VAL A 30 0.20 -4.95 -12.76
CA VAL A 30 0.91 -5.65 -11.67
C VAL A 30 -0.12 -6.28 -10.75
N ALA A 31 0.09 -7.56 -10.40
CA ALA A 31 -0.71 -8.31 -9.43
C ALA A 31 -0.40 -7.86 -7.98
N ASP A 32 -0.54 -6.57 -7.72
CA ASP A 32 -0.41 -5.90 -6.43
C ASP A 32 -1.65 -5.02 -6.21
N MET A 33 -2.03 -4.82 -4.95
CA MET A 33 -3.30 -4.19 -4.58
C MET A 33 -3.12 -2.73 -4.17
N ASP A 34 -4.14 -1.90 -4.40
CA ASP A 34 -4.17 -0.49 -3.98
C ASP A 34 -5.00 -0.29 -2.70
N PHE A 35 -4.93 -1.27 -1.80
CA PHE A 35 -5.60 -1.26 -0.50
C PHE A 35 -4.57 -1.26 0.63
N GLU A 36 -4.99 -0.82 1.81
CA GLU A 36 -4.17 -0.93 3.01
C GLU A 36 -3.88 -2.40 3.36
N THR A 37 -2.67 -2.67 3.82
CA THR A 37 -2.31 -3.99 4.35
C THR A 37 -3.10 -4.28 5.62
N ALA A 38 -3.42 -5.55 5.86
CA ALA A 38 -4.16 -5.98 7.05
C ALA A 38 -3.55 -5.42 8.35
N PRO A 39 -4.38 -4.89 9.29
CA PRO A 39 -3.87 -4.23 10.50
C PRO A 39 -2.93 -5.09 11.34
N ALA A 40 -3.16 -6.40 11.38
CA ALA A 40 -2.32 -7.35 12.11
C ALA A 40 -0.88 -7.40 11.56
N VAL A 41 -0.70 -7.30 10.25
CA VAL A 41 0.62 -7.31 9.60
C VAL A 41 1.35 -6.00 9.87
N THR A 42 0.66 -4.86 9.69
CA THR A 42 1.21 -3.54 9.98
C THR A 42 1.69 -3.44 11.43
N LYS A 43 0.87 -3.93 12.38
CA LYS A 43 1.23 -3.99 13.80
C LYS A 43 2.47 -4.83 14.05
N ALA A 44 2.56 -6.03 13.47
CA ALA A 44 3.71 -6.91 13.65
C ALA A 44 5.03 -6.26 13.16
N ILE A 45 4.99 -5.53 12.04
CA ILE A 45 6.14 -4.78 11.51
C ILE A 45 6.53 -3.64 12.46
N MET A 46 5.55 -2.87 12.96
CA MET A 46 5.79 -1.79 13.91
C MET A 46 6.39 -2.29 15.23
N ASP A 47 5.81 -3.36 15.81
CA ASP A 47 6.29 -3.98 17.04
C ASP A 47 7.74 -4.45 16.89
N ARG A 48 8.10 -5.02 15.73
CA ARG A 48 9.47 -5.43 15.43
C ARG A 48 10.42 -4.24 15.32
N ALA A 49 9.98 -3.13 14.73
CA ALA A 49 10.80 -1.92 14.59
C ALA A 49 11.09 -1.26 15.95
N VAL A 50 10.11 -1.25 16.87
CA VAL A 50 10.25 -0.70 18.22
C VAL A 50 11.30 -1.44 19.05
N GLN A 51 11.47 -2.75 18.85
CA GLN A 51 12.47 -3.55 19.57
C GLN A 51 13.92 -3.14 19.26
N GLY A 52 14.16 -2.42 18.17
CA GLY A 52 15.52 -2.05 17.75
C GLY A 52 16.34 -3.25 17.25
N ILE A 53 17.65 -3.03 17.14
CA ILE A 53 18.68 -4.04 16.87
C ILE A 53 19.54 -4.18 18.11
#